data_AF-D5EFD5-F1
#
_entry.id   AF-D5EFD5-F1
#
_cell.length_a   1.000
_cell.length_b   1.000
_cell.length_c   1.000
_cell.angle_alpha   90.00
_cell.angle_beta   90.00
_cell.angle_gamma   90.00
#
_symmetry.space_group_name_H-M   'P 1'
#
loop_
_entity.id
_entity.type
_entity.pdbx_description
1 polymer ?
#
loop_
_entity_poly.entity_id
_entity_poly.type
_entity_poly.pdbx_seq_one_letter_code
_entity_poly.pdbx_strand_id
1 'polypeptide(L)'
;MEGAGIPDRSTVVVNPAEEVYDGDTALVCFGRQNEWAIKWVYFNKADGSVEIRSAAPQYKPMVFTKEDIELGLFCIVGKVTRLTAEPRKGI
;
A
#
# COMPACT_ATOMS: atom_id res chain seq x y z
N MET A 1 -1.68 -7.20 -6.51
CA MET A 1 -2.42 -7.41 -5.25
C MET A 1 -3.63 -8.30 -5.51
N GLU A 2 -3.49 -9.34 -6.35
CA GLU A 2 -4.64 -10.11 -6.84
C GLU A 2 -5.35 -10.89 -5.72
N GLY A 3 -4.59 -11.47 -4.79
CA GLY A 3 -5.13 -12.13 -3.60
C GLY A 3 -5.88 -11.19 -2.63
N ALA A 4 -5.76 -9.87 -2.80
CA ALA A 4 -6.55 -8.86 -2.08
C ALA A 4 -7.75 -8.35 -2.89
N GLY A 5 -8.09 -9.02 -4.01
CA GLY A 5 -9.16 -8.59 -4.89
C GLY A 5 -8.79 -7.41 -5.79
N ILE A 6 -7.49 -7.13 -5.98
CA ILE A 6 -6.98 -6.08 -6.87
C ILE A 6 -6.21 -6.73 -8.04
N PRO A 7 -6.91 -7.12 -9.12
CA PRO A 7 -6.32 -7.65 -10.34
C PRO A 7 -5.29 -6.71 -10.96
N ASP A 8 -4.39 -7.25 -11.78
CA ASP A 8 -3.54 -6.43 -12.64
C ASP A 8 -4.37 -5.46 -13.50
N ARG A 9 -3.83 -4.27 -13.75
CA ARG A 9 -4.48 -3.16 -14.50
C ARG A 9 -5.79 -2.63 -13.89
N SER A 10 -6.08 -2.93 -12.64
CA SER A 10 -7.20 -2.29 -11.93
C SER A 10 -6.93 -0.81 -11.71
N THR A 11 -7.98 0.00 -11.80
CA THR A 11 -7.95 1.39 -11.30
C THR A 11 -8.47 1.42 -9.87
N VAL A 12 -7.78 2.14 -9.00
CA VAL A 12 -8.16 2.31 -7.59
C VAL A 12 -8.40 3.78 -7.27
N VAL A 13 -9.30 4.03 -6.32
CA VAL A 13 -9.49 5.35 -5.72
C VAL A 13 -8.71 5.38 -4.40
N VAL A 14 -7.84 6.38 -4.27
CA VAL A 14 -7.03 6.61 -3.07
C VAL A 14 -7.56 7.87 -2.39
N ASN A 15 -7.85 7.78 -1.09
CA ASN A 15 -8.21 8.92 -0.26
C ASN A 15 -7.03 9.28 0.68
N PRO A 16 -6.31 10.38 0.43
CA PRO A 16 -5.21 10.82 1.29
C PRO A 16 -5.66 11.31 2.68
N ALA A 17 -6.92 11.68 2.85
CA ALA A 17 -7.46 12.19 4.12
C ALA A 17 -8.02 11.08 5.02
N GLU A 18 -8.14 9.85 4.50
CA GLU A 18 -8.64 8.70 5.24
C GLU A 18 -7.52 8.09 6.09
N GLU A 19 -7.78 7.85 7.37
CA GLU A 19 -6.84 7.16 8.24
C GLU A 19 -6.66 5.70 7.79
N VAL A 20 -5.42 5.21 7.87
CA VAL A 20 -5.03 3.85 7.51
C VAL A 20 -4.81 3.04 8.78
N TYR A 21 -5.47 1.88 8.87
CA TYR A 21 -5.34 0.95 10.00
C TYR A 21 -4.67 -0.36 9.57
N ASP A 22 -4.34 -1.20 10.55
CA ASP A 22 -3.73 -2.51 10.31
C ASP A 22 -4.57 -3.37 9.36
N GLY A 23 -3.91 -3.87 8.30
CA GLY A 23 -4.52 -4.69 7.25
C GLY A 23 -5.23 -3.89 6.16
N ASP A 24 -5.33 -2.57 6.27
CA ASP A 24 -5.85 -1.74 5.19
C ASP A 24 -4.91 -1.79 3.98
N THR A 25 -5.52 -1.63 2.80
CA THR A 25 -4.76 -1.45 1.57
C THR A 25 -4.51 0.03 1.36
N ALA A 26 -3.26 0.41 1.13
CA ALA A 26 -2.87 1.80 0.90
C ALA A 26 -1.92 1.92 -0.29
N LEU A 27 -1.93 3.11 -0.88
CA LEU A 27 -0.85 3.55 -1.77
C LEU A 27 0.32 4.00 -0.89
N VAL A 28 1.48 3.42 -1.10
CA VAL A 28 2.72 3.74 -0.38
C VAL A 28 3.79 4.16 -1.37
N CYS A 29 4.69 5.04 -0.92
CA CYS A 29 5.91 5.42 -1.64
C CYS A 29 7.12 5.11 -0.74
N PHE A 30 8.14 4.47 -1.28
CA PHE A 30 9.29 4.04 -0.47
C PHE A 30 10.61 3.94 -1.24
N GLY A 31 11.71 3.88 -0.50
CA GLY A 31 13.06 3.77 -1.03
C GLY A 31 13.59 5.08 -1.62
N ARG A 32 14.89 5.09 -1.95
CA ARG A 32 15.58 6.32 -2.43
C ARG A 32 15.13 6.79 -3.82
N GLN A 33 14.47 5.92 -4.58
CA GLN A 33 13.99 6.20 -5.93
C GLN A 33 12.49 6.51 -5.99
N ASN A 34 11.82 6.63 -4.83
CA ASN A 34 10.37 6.85 -4.73
C ASN A 34 9.58 5.77 -5.49
N GLU A 35 9.75 4.51 -5.09
CA GLU A 35 8.97 3.40 -5.63
C GLU A 35 7.54 3.46 -5.11
N TRP A 36 6.55 3.40 -6.00
CA TRP A 36 5.13 3.46 -5.66
C TRP A 36 4.52 2.07 -5.72
N ALA A 37 3.77 1.68 -4.69
CA ALA A 37 3.06 0.41 -4.69
C ALA A 37 1.76 0.45 -3.90
N ILE A 38 0.84 -0.45 -4.25
CA ILE A 38 -0.33 -0.77 -3.44
C ILE A 38 0.00 -1.99 -2.58
N LYS A 39 -0.13 -1.85 -1.26
CA LYS A 39 0.22 -2.89 -0.28
C LYS A 39 -0.75 -2.90 0.89
N TRP A 40 -0.81 -4.01 1.61
CA TRP A 40 -1.35 -3.99 2.97
C TRP A 40 -0.36 -3.33 3.91
N VAL A 41 -0.85 -2.55 4.86
CA VAL A 41 -0.04 -1.84 5.84
C VAL A 41 -0.33 -2.37 7.24
N TYR A 42 0.72 -2.58 8.02
CA TYR A 42 0.65 -2.95 9.44
C TYR A 42 1.60 -2.08 10.24
N PHE A 43 1.13 -1.57 11.38
CA PHE A 43 1.84 -0.67 12.26
C PHE A 43 2.29 -1.40 13.51
N ASN A 44 3.58 -1.39 13.78
CA ASN A 44 4.12 -1.88 15.05
C ASN A 44 4.10 -0.75 16.08
N LYS A 45 3.15 -0.83 17.03
CA LYS A 45 2.99 0.20 18.07
C LYS A 45 4.12 0.23 19.10
N ALA A 46 4.93 -0.83 19.20
CA ALA A 46 5.99 -0.91 20.19
C ALA A 46 7.23 -0.10 19.79
N ASP A 47 7.59 -0.11 18.50
CA ASP A 47 8.79 0.56 17.98
C ASP A 47 8.49 1.64 16.92
N GLY A 48 7.24 1.75 16.47
CA GLY A 48 6.82 2.71 15.44
C GLY A 48 7.19 2.29 14.02
N SER A 49 7.66 1.06 13.81
CA SER A 49 7.93 0.55 12.46
C SER A 49 6.63 0.25 11.69
N VAL A 50 6.74 0.27 10.37
CA VAL A 50 5.65 -0.07 9.45
C VAL A 50 6.06 -1.24 8.58
N GLU A 51 5.23 -2.28 8.56
CA GLU A 51 5.38 -3.42 7.67
C GLU A 51 4.40 -3.35 6.52
N ILE A 52 4.90 -3.49 5.29
CA ILE A 52 4.07 -3.62 4.08
C ILE A 52 4.08 -5.04 3.55
N ARG A 53 2.91 -5.54 3.17
CA ARG A 53 2.73 -6.89 2.62
C ARG A 53 2.12 -6.88 1.23
N SER A 54 2.59 -7.80 0.40
CA SER A 54 1.92 -8.13 -0.86
C SER A 54 0.90 -9.24 -0.60
N ALA A 55 -0.20 -9.23 -1.33
CA ALA A 55 -1.20 -10.30 -1.26
C ALA A 55 -0.73 -11.63 -1.86
N ALA A 56 0.42 -11.65 -2.56
CA ALA A 56 0.98 -12.83 -3.17
C ALA A 56 2.16 -13.35 -2.30
N PRO A 57 2.12 -14.61 -1.84
CA PRO A 57 2.99 -15.12 -0.77
C PRO A 57 4.48 -15.23 -1.17
N GLN A 58 4.78 -15.21 -2.46
CA GLN A 58 6.16 -15.24 -2.96
C GLN A 58 6.94 -13.95 -2.65
N TYR A 59 6.25 -12.83 -2.41
CA TYR A 59 6.90 -11.59 -2.04
C TYR A 59 6.99 -11.48 -0.53
N LYS A 60 8.22 -11.36 -0.03
CA LYS A 60 8.46 -11.16 1.40
C LYS A 60 7.89 -9.82 1.87
N PRO A 61 7.39 -9.72 3.11
CA PRO A 61 7.10 -8.44 3.75
C PRO A 61 8.33 -7.53 3.76
N MET A 62 8.11 -6.23 3.67
CA MET A 62 9.13 -5.22 3.87
C MET A 62 8.81 -4.43 5.14
N VAL A 63 9.83 -4.15 5.93
CA VAL A 63 9.71 -3.40 7.19
C VAL A 63 10.51 -2.11 7.05
N PHE A 64 9.89 -0.99 7.42
CA PHE A 64 10.51 0.32 7.51
C PHE A 64 10.55 0.73 8.97
N THR A 65 11.73 1.05 9.48
CA THR A 65 11.86 1.47 10.87
C THR A 65 11.31 2.88 11.05
N LYS A 66 11.16 3.31 12.31
CA LYS A 66 10.77 4.68 12.63
C LYS A 66 11.76 5.68 12.02
N GLU A 67 13.05 5.39 12.04
CA GLU A 67 14.10 6.22 11.45
C GLU A 67 13.96 6.32 9.93
N ASP A 68 13.62 5.22 9.23
CA ASP A 68 13.37 5.26 7.79
C ASP A 68 12.21 6.22 7.44
N ILE A 69 11.17 6.22 8.26
CA ILE A 69 9.99 7.08 8.10
C ILE A 69 10.37 8.55 8.34
N GLU A 70 11.10 8.83 9.42
CA GLU A 70 11.56 10.18 9.76
C GLU A 70 12.52 10.75 8.71
N LEU A 71 13.32 9.89 8.06
CA LEU A 71 14.20 10.25 6.95
C LEU A 71 13.45 10.37 5.60
N GLY A 72 12.14 10.13 5.58
CA GLY A 72 11.30 10.22 4.38
C GLY A 72 11.54 9.08 3.37
N LEU A 73 12.13 7.96 3.81
CA LEU A 73 12.34 6.78 2.97
C LEU A 73 11.08 5.92 2.82
N PHE A 74 10.04 6.24 3.59
CA PHE A 74 8.72 5.61 3.50
C PHE A 74 7.63 6.63 3.82
N CYS A 75 6.57 6.64 3.01
CA CYS A 75 5.34 7.33 3.35
C CYS A 75 4.10 6.59 2.85
N ILE A 76 3.02 6.72 3.62
CA ILE A 76 1.69 6.30 3.20
C ILE A 76 1.03 7.50 2.54
N VAL A 77 0.64 7.34 1.28
CA VAL A 77 0.06 8.42 0.48
C VAL A 77 -1.45 8.52 0.72
N GLY A 78 -2.12 7.39 0.96
CA GLY A 78 -3.53 7.36 1.29
C GLY A 78 -4.15 5.97 1.25
N LYS A 79 -5.33 5.82 1.86
CA LYS A 79 -6.08 4.56 1.88
C LYS A 79 -6.72 4.29 0.52
N VAL A 80 -6.66 3.04 0.06
CA VAL A 80 -7.46 2.58 -1.08
C VAL A 80 -8.89 2.38 -0.59
N THR A 81 -9.81 3.19 -1.08
CA THR A 81 -11.22 3.18 -0.64
C THR A 81 -12.15 2.46 -1.62
N ARG A 82 -11.73 2.34 -2.90
CA ARG A 82 -12.56 1.70 -3.92
C ARG A 82 -11.74 1.13 -5.07
N LEU A 83 -12.22 0.01 -5.62
CA LEU A 83 -11.83 -0.51 -6.93
C LEU A 83 -12.83 -0.02 -7.98
N THR A 84 -12.32 0.52 -9.07
CA THR A 84 -13.13 0.84 -10.24
C THR A 84 -12.73 -0.08 -11.38
N ALA A 85 -13.69 -0.84 -11.90
CA ALA A 85 -13.51 -1.48 -13.19
C ALA A 85 -13.64 -0.42 -14.28
N GLU A 86 -12.69 -0.40 -15.22
CA GLU A 86 -12.97 0.24 -16.51
C GLU A 86 -14.06 -0.57 -17.22
N PRO A 87 -15.13 0.04 -17.76
CA PRO A 87 -16.01 -0.63 -18.70
C PRO A 87 -15.15 -1.10 -19.87
N ARG A 88 -15.00 -2.42 -20.04
CA ARG A 88 -14.38 -2.95 -21.27
C ARG A 88 -15.28 -2.52 -22.42
N LYS A 89 -14.72 -1.86 -23.45
CA LYS A 89 -15.45 -1.60 -24.70
C LYS A 89 -16.13 -2.90 -25.11
N GLY A 90 -17.46 -2.88 -25.20
CA GLY A 90 -18.22 -4.02 -25.72
C GLY A 90 -17.66 -4.37 -27.08
N ILE A 91 -17.28 -5.64 -27.23
CA ILE A 91 -16.82 -6.21 -28.51
C ILE A 91 -18.03 -6.29 -29.45
#